data_AF-X1MPY1-F1
#
_entry.id   AF-X1MPY1-F1
#
_cell.length_a   1.000
_cell.length_b   1.000
_cell.length_c   1.000
_cell.angle_alpha   90.00
_cell.angle_beta   90.00
_cell.angle_gamma   90.00
#
_symmetry.space_group_name_H-M   'P 1'
#
loop_
_entity.id
_entity.type
_entity.pdbx_description
1 polymer ?
#
loop_
_entity_poly.entity_id
_entity_poly.type
_entity_poly.pdbx_seq_one_letter_code
_entity_poly.pdbx_strand_id
1 'polypeptide(L)' 'VPEVIVAVHAGLEVLGISCATNLAAGVDPEARLSHQEVIETTRRVGEEMRRLLLAIIGRL' A
#
# COMPACT_ATOMS: atom_id res chain seq x y z
N VAL A 1 -8.02 6.88 8.27
CA VAL A 1 -7.25 6.08 9.25
C VAL A 1 -6.55 7.01 10.23
N PRO A 2 -6.26 6.57 11.48
CA PRO A 2 -5.79 7.47 12.55
C PRO A 2 -4.62 8.37 12.17
N GLU A 3 -3.64 7.83 11.44
CA GLU A 3 -2.42 8.51 11.03
C GLU A 3 -2.72 9.72 10.13
N VAL A 4 -3.56 9.52 9.11
CA VAL A 4 -3.92 10.56 8.14
C VAL A 4 -4.78 11.65 8.81
N ILE A 5 -5.67 11.27 9.72
CA ILE A 5 -6.53 12.21 10.45
C ILE A 5 -5.67 13.16 11.28
N VAL A 6 -4.68 12.63 12.01
CA VAL A 6 -3.78 13.43 12.85
C VAL A 6 -2.88 14.33 11.99
N ALA A 7 -2.32 13.82 10.89
CA ALA A 7 -1.46 14.60 9.99
C ALA A 7 -2.21 15.79 9.37
N VAL A 8 -3.42 15.57 8.86
CA VAL A 8 -4.26 16.64 8.29
C VAL A 8 -4.68 17.64 9.37
N HIS A 9 -5.04 17.17 10.57
CA HIS A 9 -5.35 18.06 11.70
C HIS A 9 -4.16 18.96 12.07
N ALA A 10 -2.93 18.47 11.92
CA ALA A 10 -1.69 19.23 12.13
C ALA A 10 -1.30 20.15 10.95
N GLY A 11 -2.12 20.20 9.89
CA GLY A 11 -1.86 21.03 8.71
C GLY A 11 -0.83 20.46 7.73
N LEU A 12 -0.53 19.16 7.80
CA LEU A 12 0.38 18.49 6.87
C LEU A 12 -0.35 18.05 5.60
N GLU A 13 0.34 18.15 4.45
CA GLU A 13 -0.09 17.51 3.21
C GLU A 13 0.23 16.00 3.26
N VAL A 14 -0.69 15.17 2.78
CA VAL A 14 -0.59 13.71 2.90
C VAL A 14 -0.74 13.04 1.54
N LEU A 15 0.21 12.17 1.20
CA LEU A 15 0.13 11.23 0.08
C LEU A 15 -0.03 9.80 0.62
N GLY A 16 -1.10 9.12 0.21
CA GLY A 16 -1.34 7.71 0.52
C GLY A 16 -1.06 6.81 -0.68
N ILE A 17 -0.31 5.72 -0.48
CA ILE A 17 -0.04 4.70 -1.51
C ILE A 17 -0.42 3.34 -0.93
N SER A 18 -1.22 2.57 -1.68
CA SER A 18 -1.62 1.22 -1.30
C SER A 18 -1.05 0.20 -2.28
N CYS A 19 -0.50 -0.90 -1.76
CA CYS A 19 -0.12 -2.06 -2.55
C CYS A 19 -1.32 -3.03 -2.58
N ALA A 20 -1.94 -3.19 -3.75
CA ALA A 20 -2.96 -4.21 -3.95
C ALA A 20 -2.31 -5.59 -3.94
N THR A 21 -2.48 -6.32 -2.85
CA THR A 21 -1.78 -7.59 -2.59
C THR A 21 -2.61 -8.82 -2.92
N ASN A 22 -3.93 -8.65 -3.00
CA ASN A 22 -4.91 -9.68 -3.28
C ASN A 22 -6.19 -9.04 -3.84
N LEU A 23 -7.06 -9.84 -4.43
CA LEU A 23 -8.42 -9.43 -4.77
C LEU A 23 -9.27 -9.34 -3.49
N ALA A 24 -10.30 -8.49 -3.48
CA ALA A 24 -11.21 -8.42 -2.35
C ALA A 24 -11.91 -9.75 -2.11
N ALA A 25 -12.28 -10.03 -0.86
CA ALA A 25 -12.96 -11.28 -0.49
C ALA A 25 -14.22 -11.47 -1.36
N GLY A 26 -14.39 -12.68 -1.91
CA GLY A 26 -15.55 -13.03 -2.74
C GLY A 26 -15.48 -12.57 -4.21
N VAL A 27 -14.42 -11.89 -4.64
CA VAL A 27 -14.19 -11.58 -6.06
C VAL A 27 -13.75 -12.82 -6.83
N ASP A 28 -12.89 -13.63 -6.22
CA ASP A 28 -12.57 -14.97 -6.68
C ASP A 28 -13.26 -15.98 -5.72
N PRO A 29 -14.24 -16.78 -6.22
CA PRO A 29 -14.99 -17.71 -5.39
C PRO A 29 -14.14 -18.84 -4.78
N GLU A 30 -13.00 -19.16 -5.41
CA GLU A 30 -12.12 -20.26 -5.02
C GLU A 30 -10.93 -19.77 -4.18
N ALA A 31 -10.58 -18.50 -4.27
CA ALA A 31 -9.46 -17.93 -3.51
C ALA A 31 -9.82 -17.70 -2.04
N ARG A 32 -8.92 -18.13 -1.14
CA ARG A 32 -8.97 -17.79 0.28
C ARG A 32 -7.90 -16.76 0.60
N LEU A 33 -8.30 -15.65 1.20
CA LEU A 33 -7.36 -14.63 1.65
C LEU A 33 -6.42 -15.19 2.71
N SER A 34 -5.13 -15.00 2.52
CA SER A 34 -4.11 -15.42 3.48
C SER A 34 -3.07 -14.34 3.72
N HIS A 35 -2.56 -14.27 4.95
CA HIS A 35 -1.47 -13.34 5.28
C HIS A 35 -0.18 -13.68 4.53
N GLN A 36 0.06 -14.97 4.24
CA GLN A 36 1.23 -15.41 3.50
C GLN A 36 1.23 -14.87 2.07
N GLU A 37 0.10 -14.94 1.37
CA GLU A 37 -0.06 -14.37 0.02
C GLU A 37 0.25 -12.87 0.00
N VAL A 38 -0.23 -12.14 1.01
CA VAL A 38 0.06 -10.71 1.16
C VAL A 38 1.57 -10.46 1.29
N ILE A 39 2.27 -11.23 2.12
CA ILE A 39 3.74 -11.11 2.28
C ILE A 39 4.47 -11.46 0.98
N GLU A 40 4.06 -12.52 0.29
CA GLU A 40 4.70 -12.95 -0.96
C GLU A 40 4.54 -11.90 -2.06
N THR A 41 3.32 -11.35 -2.22
CA THR A 41 3.05 -10.30 -3.19
C THR A 41 3.82 -9.02 -2.85
N THR A 42 3.83 -8.58 -1.58
CA THR A 42 4.60 -7.40 -1.17
C THR A 42 6.09 -7.56 -1.38
N ARG A 43 6.66 -8.75 -1.10
CA ARG A 43 8.08 -9.05 -1.40
C ARG A 43 8.37 -8.96 -2.90
N ARG A 44 7.46 -9.47 -3.74
CA ARG A 44 7.62 -9.44 -5.21
C ARG A 44 7.64 -8.01 -5.76
N VAL A 45 6.79 -7.11 -5.24
CA VAL A 45 6.66 -5.73 -5.75
C VAL A 45 7.46 -4.69 -4.96
N GLY A 46 8.12 -5.08 -3.87
CA GLY A 46 8.80 -4.16 -2.96
C GLY A 46 9.89 -3.31 -3.63
N GLU A 47 10.61 -3.88 -4.59
CA GLU A 47 11.62 -3.16 -5.40
C GLU A 47 11.01 -2.03 -6.22
N GLU A 48 9.85 -2.27 -6.82
CA GLU A 48 9.13 -1.28 -7.63
C GLU A 48 8.53 -0.18 -6.75
N MET A 49 7.91 -0.58 -5.64
CA MET A 49 7.39 0.37 -4.65
C MET A 49 8.50 1.29 -4.12
N ARG A 50 9.68 0.75 -3.81
CA ARG A 50 10.82 1.56 -3.36
C ARG A 50 11.24 2.57 -4.42
N ARG A 51 11.37 2.15 -5.69
CA ARG A 51 11.73 3.06 -6.78
C ARG A 51 10.70 4.18 -6.94
N LEU A 52 9.41 3.86 -6.86
CA LEU A 52 8.34 4.85 -6.92
C LEU A 52 8.45 5.87 -5.78
N LEU A 53 8.60 5.40 -4.54
CA LEU A 53 8.73 6.27 -3.37
C LEU A 53 9.92 7.22 -3.49
N LEU A 54 11.10 6.71 -3.87
CA LEU A 54 12.29 7.54 -4.05
C LEU A 54 12.12 8.57 -5.17
N ALA A 55 11.47 8.20 -6.27
CA ALA A 55 11.21 9.10 -7.38
C ALA A 55 10.19 10.21 -7.04
N ILE A 56 9.22 9.91 -6.18
CA ILE A 56 8.26 10.90 -5.67
C ILE A 56 8.96 11.85 -4.71
N ILE A 57 9.69 11.32 -3.71
CA ILE A 57 10.41 12.13 -2.73
C ILE A 57 11.42 13.06 -3.42
N GLY A 58 12.12 12.59 -4.46
CA GLY A 58 13.06 13.44 -5.21
C GLY A 58 12.41 14.55 -6.03
N ARG A 59 11.08 14.65 -6.07
CA ARG A 59 10.31 15.68 -6.79
C ARG A 59 9.49 16.59 -5.88
N LEU A 60 9.45 16.30 -4.57
CA LEU A 60 8.85 17.12 -3.54
C LEU A 60 9.92 18.04 -2.94
#